data_AF-A0A0F6SET9-F1
#
_entry.id   AF-A0A0F6SET9-F1
#
_cell.length_a   1.000
_cell.length_b   1.000
_cell.length_c   1.000
_cell.angle_alpha   90.00
_cell.angle_beta   90.00
_cell.angle_gamma   90.00
#
_symmetry.space_group_name_H-M   'P 1'
#
loop_
_entity.id
_entity.type
_entity.pdbx_description
1 polymer ?
#
loop_
_entity_poly.entity_id
_entity_poly.type
_entity_poly.pdbx_seq_one_letter_code
_entity_poly.pdbx_strand_id
1 'polypeptide(L)'
;MSTDTGSAAIVPSNPTTGAIEPRKRYSWIEILREIGQGERETLMMRGTAPRFEDLVGWEFAGANALGLTKLIGIRKFTKGFYEGPPRSDGPSPFVQGYNIVVRQNGDEAPHEYVPSDAAPKRHGFYRVHAVDPQARDSRYPNALLLDYGLGGNGIFGPPLRDYIVQVYPDDPDLLLGKAYLALGPVRIPVSFFVLKRLKKHDFKG
;
A
#
# COMPACT_ATOMS: atom_id res chain seq x y z
N MET A 1 -2.68 35.28 64.25
CA MET A 1 -1.40 34.65 63.87
C MET A 1 -1.74 33.57 62.85
N SER A 2 -1.50 33.83 61.57
CA SER A 2 -1.81 32.91 60.46
C SER A 2 -0.50 32.61 59.75
N THR A 3 -0.08 31.36 59.74
CA THR A 3 1.15 30.90 59.09
C THR A 3 0.80 30.34 57.73
N ASP A 4 1.08 31.13 56.70
CA ASP A 4 0.99 30.73 55.30
C ASP A 4 2.25 29.92 54.93
N THR A 5 2.06 28.69 54.47
CA THR A 5 3.14 27.77 54.09
C THR A 5 3.09 27.57 52.58
N GLY A 6 3.84 28.40 51.86
CA GLY A 6 4.01 28.31 50.41
C GLY A 6 4.76 27.04 50.01
N SER A 7 4.06 26.10 49.40
CA SER A 7 4.63 24.91 48.76
C SER A 7 5.05 25.28 47.33
N ALA A 8 6.36 25.28 47.07
CA ALA A 8 6.91 25.50 45.74
C ALA A 8 6.66 24.28 44.86
N ALA A 9 5.83 24.45 43.83
CA ALA A 9 5.58 23.42 42.83
C ALA A 9 6.85 23.15 42.01
N ILE A 10 7.31 21.89 42.04
CA ILE A 10 8.36 21.38 41.16
C ILE A 10 7.77 21.29 39.77
N VAL A 11 8.22 22.16 38.86
CA VAL A 11 7.88 22.09 37.43
C VAL A 11 8.69 20.93 36.82
N PRO A 12 8.06 19.86 36.31
CA PRO A 12 8.80 18.80 35.64
C PRO A 12 9.44 19.36 34.36
N SER A 13 10.77 19.21 34.27
CA SER A 13 11.53 19.55 33.07
C SER A 13 11.05 18.69 31.90
N ASN A 14 10.62 19.33 30.82
CA ASN A 14 10.29 18.65 29.57
C ASN A 14 11.49 17.82 29.09
N PRO A 15 11.30 16.52 28.75
CA PRO A 15 12.39 15.72 28.20
C PRO A 15 12.87 16.38 26.91
N THR A 16 14.15 16.75 26.92
CA THR A 16 14.89 17.26 25.77
C THR A 16 14.57 16.39 24.56
N THR A 17 13.95 16.98 23.55
CA THR A 17 13.69 16.39 22.25
C THR A 17 15.02 16.01 21.63
N GLY A 18 15.51 14.80 21.94
CA GLY A 18 16.66 14.22 21.26
C GLY A 18 16.33 14.23 19.78
N ALA A 19 17.13 14.96 19.00
CA ALA A 19 16.99 14.99 17.56
C ALA A 19 17.02 13.53 17.07
N ILE A 20 15.87 13.05 16.59
CA ILE A 20 15.76 11.72 16.01
C ILE A 20 16.65 11.78 14.77
N GLU A 21 17.79 11.11 14.82
CA GLU A 21 18.69 10.92 13.68
C GLU A 21 17.86 10.65 12.43
N PRO A 22 18.05 11.41 11.34
CA PRO A 22 17.31 11.20 10.11
C PRO A 22 17.59 9.77 9.63
N ARG A 23 16.60 8.89 9.79
CA ARG A 23 16.74 7.49 9.42
C ARG A 23 17.05 7.39 7.94
N LYS A 24 17.87 6.40 7.57
CA LYS A 24 18.16 6.04 6.18
C LYS A 24 16.84 5.92 5.40
N ARG A 25 16.71 6.70 4.33
CA ARG A 25 15.65 6.55 3.33
C ARG A 25 16.13 5.57 2.26
N TYR A 26 15.22 4.71 1.82
CA TYR A 26 15.41 3.73 0.76
C TYR A 26 14.69 4.23 -0.48
N SER A 27 15.38 4.14 -1.60
CA SER A 27 14.77 4.28 -2.92
C SER A 27 13.85 3.10 -3.24
N TRP A 28 13.00 3.29 -4.24
CA TRP A 28 12.21 2.24 -4.88
C TRP A 28 12.97 0.91 -5.08
N ILE A 29 14.16 1.00 -5.67
CA ILE A 29 14.93 -0.16 -6.11
C ILE A 29 15.58 -0.88 -4.93
N GLU A 30 16.06 -0.12 -3.94
CA GLU A 30 16.57 -0.67 -2.67
C GLU A 30 15.48 -1.43 -1.93
N ILE A 31 14.26 -0.86 -1.83
CA ILE A 31 13.12 -1.57 -1.24
C ILE A 31 12.80 -2.83 -2.03
N LEU A 32 12.81 -2.77 -3.36
CA LEU A 32 12.46 -3.90 -4.22
C LEU A 32 13.48 -5.04 -4.17
N ARG A 33 14.78 -4.74 -4.12
CA ARG A 33 15.86 -5.71 -4.36
C ARG A 33 16.78 -5.93 -3.17
N GLU A 34 17.15 -4.87 -2.46
CA GLU A 34 18.32 -4.90 -1.59
C GLU A 34 17.97 -5.22 -0.14
N ILE A 35 16.90 -4.59 0.38
CA ILE A 35 16.54 -4.80 1.78
C ILE A 35 15.90 -6.18 2.02
N GLY A 36 16.07 -6.70 3.22
CA GLY A 36 15.52 -8.00 3.61
C GLY A 36 14.00 -7.98 3.82
N GLN A 37 13.37 -9.16 3.92
CA GLN A 37 11.94 -9.27 4.23
C GLN A 37 11.58 -8.63 5.59
N GLY A 38 12.42 -8.80 6.61
CA GLY A 38 12.18 -8.20 7.93
C GLY A 38 12.21 -6.67 7.91
N GLU A 39 13.03 -6.09 7.04
CA GLU A 39 13.07 -4.63 6.87
C GLU A 39 11.85 -4.12 6.12
N ARG A 40 11.40 -4.80 5.05
CA ARG A 40 10.12 -4.51 4.40
C ARG A 40 8.94 -4.66 5.37
N GLU A 41 8.96 -5.67 6.24
CA GLU A 41 7.95 -5.83 7.28
C GLU A 41 7.96 -4.65 8.25
N THR A 42 9.15 -4.19 8.64
CA THR A 42 9.32 -3.01 9.49
C THR A 42 8.77 -1.76 8.81
N LEU A 43 9.02 -1.58 7.51
CA LEU A 43 8.42 -0.49 6.72
C LEU A 43 6.90 -0.61 6.65
N MET A 44 6.34 -1.81 6.42
CA MET A 44 4.89 -2.05 6.45
C MET A 44 4.26 -1.67 7.78
N MET A 45 4.89 -2.00 8.92
CA MET A 45 4.36 -1.68 10.24
C MET A 45 4.48 -0.20 10.62
N ARG A 46 5.42 0.54 10.01
CA ARG A 46 5.74 1.93 10.38
C ARG A 46 5.25 2.97 9.38
N GLY A 47 4.98 2.56 8.14
CA GLY A 47 4.42 3.44 7.14
C GLY A 47 3.05 4.00 7.55
N THR A 48 2.55 4.94 6.79
CA THR A 48 1.23 5.54 7.05
C THR A 48 0.25 5.12 5.97
N ALA A 49 -1.04 5.14 6.28
CA ALA A 49 -2.06 4.91 5.27
C ALA A 49 -1.96 6.05 4.23
N PRO A 50 -1.81 5.75 2.92
CA PRO A 50 -1.86 6.79 1.90
C PRO A 50 -3.21 7.52 1.97
N ARG A 51 -3.24 8.81 1.66
CA ARG A 51 -4.53 9.52 1.50
C ARG A 51 -5.17 9.09 0.18
N PHE A 52 -6.49 8.98 0.13
CA PHE A 52 -7.18 8.61 -1.11
C PHE A 52 -6.93 9.60 -2.24
N GLU A 53 -6.86 10.89 -1.94
CA GLU A 53 -6.55 11.96 -2.90
C GLU A 53 -5.16 11.85 -3.55
N ASP A 54 -4.20 11.22 -2.84
CA ASP A 54 -2.88 10.94 -3.40
C ASP A 54 -2.89 9.71 -4.32
N LEU A 55 -3.93 8.88 -4.28
CA LEU A 55 -4.07 7.71 -5.13
C LEU A 55 -4.93 8.00 -6.36
N VAL A 56 -6.09 8.62 -6.17
CA VAL A 56 -7.11 8.80 -7.21
C VAL A 56 -6.56 9.55 -8.43
N GLY A 57 -6.84 9.00 -9.62
CA GLY A 57 -6.41 9.58 -10.88
C GLY A 57 -4.96 9.25 -11.25
N TRP A 58 -4.30 8.36 -10.50
CA TRP A 58 -2.92 7.96 -10.74
C TRP A 58 -2.78 6.45 -10.97
N GLU A 59 -1.90 6.13 -11.92
CA GLU A 59 -1.34 4.81 -12.12
C GLU A 59 0.05 4.77 -11.45
N PHE A 60 0.36 3.66 -10.80
CA PHE A 60 1.62 3.37 -10.14
C PHE A 60 2.31 2.18 -10.81
N ALA A 61 3.58 2.38 -11.16
CA ALA A 61 4.48 1.32 -11.59
C ALA A 61 4.76 0.40 -10.40
N GLY A 62 4.44 -0.89 -10.55
CA GLY A 62 4.56 -1.90 -9.49
C GLY A 62 5.57 -2.98 -9.83
N ALA A 63 6.23 -3.51 -8.80
CA ALA A 63 7.04 -4.71 -8.92
C ALA A 63 7.01 -5.54 -7.63
N ASN A 64 6.89 -6.87 -7.76
CA ASN A 64 6.95 -7.79 -6.62
C ASN A 64 8.38 -7.95 -6.16
N ALA A 65 8.73 -7.84 -4.88
CA ALA A 65 10.07 -8.17 -4.37
C ALA A 65 10.35 -9.67 -4.55
N LEU A 66 11.61 -10.04 -4.87
CA LEU A 66 11.96 -11.45 -5.07
C LEU A 66 11.92 -12.16 -3.70
N GLY A 67 10.92 -13.01 -3.49
CA GLY A 67 10.82 -13.95 -2.37
C GLY A 67 10.56 -15.37 -2.88
N LEU A 68 9.82 -16.19 -2.13
CA LEU A 68 9.36 -17.54 -2.54
C LEU A 68 8.54 -17.55 -3.87
N THR A 69 8.21 -16.39 -4.44
CA THR A 69 7.29 -16.18 -5.57
C THR A 69 7.90 -16.28 -6.96
N LYS A 70 9.08 -16.89 -7.13
CA LYS A 70 9.54 -17.32 -8.48
C LYS A 70 8.47 -18.15 -9.21
N LEU A 71 7.53 -18.75 -8.47
CA LEU A 71 6.47 -19.63 -8.98
C LEU A 71 5.36 -18.95 -9.79
N ILE A 72 5.16 -17.62 -9.69
CA ILE A 72 4.00 -16.94 -10.32
C ILE A 72 4.39 -16.12 -11.58
N GLY A 73 5.69 -15.97 -11.87
CA GLY A 73 6.19 -15.39 -13.13
C GLY A 73 5.90 -13.89 -13.37
N ILE A 74 5.11 -13.23 -12.53
CA ILE A 74 4.78 -11.80 -12.66
C ILE A 74 5.72 -10.97 -11.80
N ARG A 75 6.68 -10.30 -12.43
CA ARG A 75 7.63 -9.42 -11.76
C ARG A 75 7.14 -7.97 -11.73
N LYS A 76 6.62 -7.46 -12.85
CA LYS A 76 6.13 -6.08 -13.01
C LYS A 76 4.64 -6.05 -13.32
N PHE A 77 3.98 -4.99 -12.87
CA PHE A 77 2.58 -4.70 -13.12
C PHE A 77 2.35 -3.20 -12.93
N THR A 78 1.21 -2.67 -13.35
CA THR A 78 0.78 -1.32 -12.96
C THR A 78 -0.53 -1.41 -12.19
N LYS A 79 -0.71 -0.55 -11.18
CA LYS A 79 -1.98 -0.41 -10.45
C LYS A 79 -2.55 0.99 -10.67
N GLY A 80 -3.82 1.09 -11.05
CA GLY A 80 -4.53 2.37 -11.17
C GLY A 80 -5.57 2.53 -10.08
N PHE A 81 -5.86 3.78 -9.72
CA PHE A 81 -6.81 4.13 -8.67
C PHE A 81 -7.77 5.21 -9.16
N TYR A 82 -9.07 5.02 -8.95
CA TYR A 82 -10.10 5.89 -9.51
C TYR A 82 -11.30 6.05 -8.58
N GLU A 83 -11.99 7.16 -8.74
CA GLU A 83 -13.35 7.33 -8.23
C GLU A 83 -14.34 6.75 -9.24
N GLY A 84 -15.26 5.95 -8.74
CA GLY A 84 -16.33 5.36 -9.53
C GLY A 84 -17.40 4.76 -8.62
N PRO A 85 -18.54 4.35 -9.17
CA PRO A 85 -19.61 3.76 -8.39
C PRO A 85 -19.14 2.49 -7.65
N PRO A 86 -19.71 2.18 -6.48
CA PRO A 86 -19.47 0.90 -5.82
C PRO A 86 -19.84 -0.25 -6.77
N ARG A 87 -18.95 -1.25 -6.86
CA ARG A 87 -19.20 -2.51 -7.59
C ARG A 87 -19.87 -3.58 -6.73
N SER A 88 -19.93 -3.35 -5.42
CA SER A 88 -20.49 -4.24 -4.40
C SER A 88 -20.84 -3.41 -3.15
N ASP A 89 -21.43 -4.01 -2.13
CA ASP A 89 -21.42 -3.40 -0.79
C ASP A 89 -20.05 -3.57 -0.14
N GLY A 90 -19.76 -2.75 0.88
CA GLY A 90 -18.49 -2.85 1.61
C GLY A 90 -18.15 -1.59 2.41
N PRO A 91 -16.96 -1.56 3.03
CA PRO A 91 -16.53 -0.45 3.87
C PRO A 91 -16.50 0.87 3.11
N SER A 92 -16.77 1.96 3.84
CA SER A 92 -16.70 3.34 3.38
C SER A 92 -15.94 4.18 4.41
N PRO A 93 -15.26 5.28 4.02
CA PRO A 93 -15.01 5.72 2.64
C PRO A 93 -14.14 4.74 1.85
N PHE A 94 -14.28 4.76 0.52
CA PHE A 94 -13.49 3.92 -0.38
C PHE A 94 -13.21 4.62 -1.72
N VAL A 95 -12.18 4.15 -2.40
CA VAL A 95 -11.96 4.37 -3.84
C VAL A 95 -11.82 3.02 -4.55
N GLN A 96 -11.78 3.01 -5.86
CA GLN A 96 -11.67 1.80 -6.65
C GLN A 96 -10.27 1.70 -7.28
N GLY A 97 -9.90 0.53 -7.74
CA GLY A 97 -8.69 0.36 -8.52
C GLY A 97 -8.68 -0.88 -9.40
N TYR A 98 -7.61 -1.03 -10.15
CA TYR A 98 -7.40 -2.09 -11.12
C TYR A 98 -5.92 -2.36 -11.33
N ASN A 99 -5.58 -3.52 -11.87
CA ASN A 99 -4.23 -3.84 -12.34
C ASN A 99 -4.16 -3.74 -13.87
N ILE A 100 -2.98 -3.42 -14.39
CA ILE A 100 -2.63 -3.47 -15.81
C ILE A 100 -1.46 -4.45 -15.98
N VAL A 101 -1.58 -5.34 -16.97
CA VAL A 101 -0.49 -6.20 -17.42
C VAL A 101 0.56 -5.36 -18.15
N VAL A 102 1.82 -5.52 -17.78
CA VAL A 102 2.95 -4.84 -18.42
C VAL A 102 4.00 -5.83 -18.91
N ARG A 103 4.86 -5.38 -19.82
CA ARG A 103 5.99 -6.18 -20.30
C ARG A 103 6.95 -6.52 -19.16
N GLN A 104 7.44 -7.76 -19.15
CA GLN A 104 8.42 -8.26 -18.18
C GLN A 104 9.85 -8.08 -18.73
N ASN A 105 10.30 -6.82 -18.86
CA ASN A 105 11.55 -6.41 -19.50
C ASN A 105 12.64 -5.94 -18.52
N GLY A 106 12.58 -6.36 -17.25
CA GLY A 106 13.50 -5.95 -16.19
C GLY A 106 12.98 -4.78 -15.35
N ASP A 107 13.39 -4.72 -14.08
CA ASP A 107 12.72 -3.86 -13.07
C ASP A 107 12.87 -2.37 -13.32
N GLU A 108 13.97 -1.95 -13.92
CA GLU A 108 14.28 -0.54 -14.21
C GLU A 108 13.80 -0.11 -15.60
N ALA A 109 13.45 -1.07 -16.46
CA ALA A 109 12.88 -0.75 -17.76
C ALA A 109 11.48 -0.11 -17.60
N PRO A 110 11.00 0.67 -18.58
CA PRO A 110 9.66 1.24 -18.54
C PRO A 110 8.55 0.19 -18.35
N HIS A 111 7.46 0.59 -17.68
CA HIS A 111 6.24 -0.22 -17.54
C HIS A 111 5.38 -0.10 -18.80
N GLU A 112 5.76 -0.81 -19.86
CA GLU A 112 5.04 -0.84 -21.13
C GLU A 112 3.74 -1.65 -21.04
N TYR A 113 2.61 -1.03 -21.35
CA TYR A 113 1.30 -1.67 -21.22
C TYR A 113 1.06 -2.73 -22.31
N VAL A 114 0.36 -3.80 -21.93
CA VAL A 114 -0.05 -4.87 -22.84
C VAL A 114 -1.57 -4.87 -22.97
N PRO A 115 -2.15 -4.93 -24.20
CA PRO A 115 -1.47 -5.02 -25.50
C PRO A 115 -0.85 -3.72 -26.01
N SER A 116 -1.30 -2.55 -25.52
CA SER A 116 -0.74 -1.24 -25.88
C SER A 116 -1.08 -0.16 -24.85
N ASP A 117 -0.38 0.98 -24.89
CA ASP A 117 -0.68 2.14 -24.05
C ASP A 117 -2.02 2.81 -24.37
N ALA A 118 -2.46 2.74 -25.63
CA ALA A 118 -3.74 3.31 -26.06
C ALA A 118 -4.95 2.50 -25.57
N ALA A 119 -4.78 1.19 -25.37
CA ALA A 119 -5.82 0.28 -24.93
C ALA A 119 -5.28 -0.75 -23.92
N PRO A 120 -4.86 -0.31 -22.72
CA PRO A 120 -4.27 -1.23 -21.75
C PRO A 120 -5.31 -2.20 -21.21
N LYS A 121 -4.91 -3.46 -21.04
CA LYS A 121 -5.77 -4.46 -20.41
C LYS A 121 -5.84 -4.23 -18.91
N ARG A 122 -6.94 -3.61 -18.46
CA ARG A 122 -7.29 -3.46 -17.04
C ARG A 122 -7.99 -4.71 -16.54
N HIS A 123 -7.58 -5.24 -15.39
CA HIS A 123 -8.13 -6.47 -14.81
C HIS A 123 -7.93 -6.52 -13.29
N GLY A 124 -8.54 -7.51 -12.64
CA GLY A 124 -8.39 -7.73 -11.20
C GLY A 124 -8.74 -6.44 -10.45
N PHE A 125 -9.97 -5.98 -10.63
CA PHE A 125 -10.46 -4.77 -9.98
C PHE A 125 -10.50 -4.99 -8.47
N TYR A 126 -10.39 -3.92 -7.70
CA TYR A 126 -10.42 -3.99 -6.24
C TYR A 126 -11.03 -2.71 -5.67
N ARG A 127 -11.57 -2.81 -4.46
CA ARG A 127 -11.89 -1.65 -3.63
C ARG A 127 -10.69 -1.31 -2.75
N VAL A 128 -10.45 -0.03 -2.53
CA VAL A 128 -9.44 0.47 -1.60
C VAL A 128 -10.14 1.15 -0.44
N HIS A 129 -9.90 0.69 0.78
CA HIS A 129 -10.47 1.27 1.99
C HIS A 129 -9.50 1.14 3.16
N ALA A 130 -9.76 1.88 4.25
CA ALA A 130 -8.99 1.72 5.48
C ALA A 130 -9.14 0.30 6.04
N VAL A 131 -8.07 -0.23 6.62
CA VAL A 131 -8.13 -1.48 7.38
C VAL A 131 -8.98 -1.27 8.63
N ASP A 132 -10.01 -2.10 8.81
CA ASP A 132 -10.74 -2.19 10.06
C ASP A 132 -9.95 -3.06 11.06
N PRO A 133 -9.50 -2.51 12.21
CA PRO A 133 -8.71 -3.26 13.20
C PRO A 133 -9.46 -4.45 13.81
N GLN A 134 -10.80 -4.48 13.74
CA GLN A 134 -11.63 -5.57 14.27
C GLN A 134 -11.97 -6.62 13.21
N ALA A 135 -11.72 -6.33 11.92
CA ALA A 135 -11.99 -7.26 10.85
C ALA A 135 -10.95 -8.40 10.79
N ARG A 136 -11.29 -9.44 10.03
CA ARG A 136 -10.35 -10.54 9.73
C ARG A 136 -9.09 -10.04 9.01
N ASP A 137 -9.25 -9.03 8.15
CA ASP A 137 -8.19 -8.44 7.35
C ASP A 137 -7.55 -7.23 8.07
N SER A 138 -7.10 -7.44 9.31
CA SER A 138 -6.61 -6.40 10.23
C SER A 138 -5.09 -6.37 10.44
N ARG A 139 -4.31 -7.03 9.57
CA ARG A 139 -2.89 -7.30 9.84
C ARG A 139 -2.00 -6.05 9.90
N TYR A 140 -2.35 -5.01 9.15
CA TYR A 140 -1.66 -3.71 9.16
C TYR A 140 -2.70 -2.61 9.36
N PRO A 141 -3.08 -2.26 10.62
CA PRO A 141 -4.09 -1.22 10.88
C PRO A 141 -3.72 0.17 10.35
N ASN A 142 -2.42 0.40 10.11
CA ASN A 142 -1.86 1.61 9.52
C ASN A 142 -1.90 1.63 7.98
N ALA A 143 -2.50 0.63 7.33
CA ALA A 143 -2.52 0.48 5.87
C ALA A 143 -3.91 0.78 5.27
N LEU A 144 -3.92 0.97 3.95
CA LEU A 144 -5.12 0.73 3.15
C LEU A 144 -5.14 -0.71 2.66
N LEU A 145 -6.34 -1.29 2.53
CA LEU A 145 -6.58 -2.61 1.98
C LEU A 145 -7.12 -2.51 0.55
N LEU A 146 -6.48 -3.22 -0.38
CA LEU A 146 -7.00 -3.48 -1.73
C LEU A 146 -7.75 -4.82 -1.67
N ASP A 147 -9.07 -4.74 -1.54
CA ASP A 147 -9.96 -5.89 -1.48
C ASP A 147 -10.48 -6.24 -2.88
N TYR A 148 -9.93 -7.30 -3.46
CA TYR A 148 -10.32 -7.83 -4.77
C TYR A 148 -11.68 -8.55 -4.75
N GLY A 149 -12.13 -9.01 -3.58
CA GLY A 149 -13.46 -9.59 -3.41
C GLY A 149 -14.56 -8.55 -3.58
N LEU A 150 -14.25 -7.28 -3.34
CA LEU A 150 -15.16 -6.14 -3.53
C LEU A 150 -15.00 -5.45 -4.89
N GLY A 151 -14.15 -6.00 -5.77
CA GLY A 151 -13.84 -5.43 -7.08
C GLY A 151 -14.80 -5.79 -8.21
N GLY A 152 -15.80 -6.65 -7.97
CA GLY A 152 -16.74 -7.09 -9.01
C GLY A 152 -16.13 -8.04 -10.05
N ASN A 153 -15.15 -8.86 -9.66
CA ASN A 153 -14.46 -9.81 -10.56
C ASN A 153 -15.23 -11.13 -10.79
N GLY A 154 -16.49 -11.24 -10.35
CA GLY A 154 -17.28 -12.48 -10.37
C GLY A 154 -16.92 -13.49 -9.28
N ILE A 155 -17.62 -14.63 -9.26
CA ILE A 155 -17.51 -15.68 -8.22
C ILE A 155 -16.11 -16.31 -8.16
N PHE A 156 -15.42 -16.36 -9.30
CA PHE A 156 -14.05 -16.87 -9.43
C PHE A 156 -13.01 -15.75 -9.47
N GLY A 157 -13.34 -14.58 -8.93
CA GLY A 157 -12.42 -13.47 -8.79
C GLY A 157 -11.17 -13.81 -7.97
N PRO A 158 -10.08 -13.05 -8.12
CA PRO A 158 -8.84 -13.35 -7.43
C PRO A 158 -9.04 -13.24 -5.91
N PRO A 159 -8.71 -14.27 -5.12
CA PRO A 159 -8.86 -14.26 -3.67
C PRO A 159 -7.67 -13.53 -3.01
N LEU A 160 -7.39 -12.31 -3.47
CA LEU A 160 -6.24 -11.52 -3.03
C LEU A 160 -6.65 -10.41 -2.05
N ARG A 161 -5.73 -10.11 -1.13
CA ARG A 161 -5.78 -9.00 -0.18
C ARG A 161 -4.42 -8.34 -0.18
N ASP A 162 -4.32 -7.15 -0.76
CA ASP A 162 -3.07 -6.41 -0.74
C ASP A 162 -3.19 -5.30 0.30
N TYR A 163 -2.26 -5.25 1.25
CA TYR A 163 -2.11 -4.11 2.15
C TYR A 163 -1.11 -3.15 1.54
N ILE A 164 -1.38 -1.84 1.58
CA ILE A 164 -0.42 -0.81 1.14
C ILE A 164 -0.23 0.26 2.21
N VAL A 165 1.01 0.70 2.35
CA VAL A 165 1.41 1.85 3.15
C VAL A 165 2.22 2.81 2.30
N GLN A 166 2.12 4.09 2.60
CA GLN A 166 3.07 5.11 2.19
C GLN A 166 4.33 4.92 3.03
N VAL A 167 5.49 4.72 2.37
CA VAL A 167 6.73 4.36 3.06
C VAL A 167 7.23 5.52 3.93
N TYR A 168 7.16 6.73 3.39
CA TYR A 168 7.56 7.96 4.08
C TYR A 168 6.40 8.96 4.05
N PRO A 169 5.99 9.54 5.19
CA PRO A 169 4.83 10.43 5.27
C PRO A 169 4.90 11.68 4.36
N ASP A 170 6.10 12.09 3.96
CA ASP A 170 6.39 13.22 3.08
C ASP A 170 6.56 12.84 1.60
N ASP A 171 6.49 11.55 1.26
CA ASP A 171 6.62 11.04 -0.10
C ASP A 171 5.41 10.18 -0.48
N PRO A 172 4.37 10.77 -1.08
CA PRO A 172 3.19 10.05 -1.53
C PRO A 172 3.45 9.23 -2.81
N ASP A 173 4.64 9.29 -3.39
CA ASP A 173 4.96 8.64 -4.67
C ASP A 173 5.53 7.24 -4.47
N LEU A 174 5.89 6.88 -3.24
CA LEU A 174 6.51 5.61 -2.89
C LEU A 174 5.67 4.84 -1.87
N LEU A 175 5.04 3.77 -2.33
CA LEU A 175 4.25 2.88 -1.50
C LEU A 175 4.92 1.50 -1.42
N LEU A 176 4.75 0.86 -0.27
CA LEU A 176 5.10 -0.54 -0.07
C LEU A 176 3.82 -1.30 0.20
N GLY A 177 3.70 -2.49 -0.38
CA GLY A 177 2.59 -3.36 -0.10
C GLY A 177 2.99 -4.81 0.11
N LYS A 178 2.02 -5.57 0.63
CA LYS A 178 2.16 -6.99 0.89
C LYS A 178 0.87 -7.70 0.51
N ALA A 179 1.01 -8.65 -0.40
CA ALA A 179 -0.09 -9.45 -0.93
C ALA A 179 -0.33 -10.69 -0.05
N TYR A 180 -1.60 -11.01 0.17
CA TYR A 180 -2.06 -12.20 0.85
C TYR A 180 -3.08 -12.94 0.00
N LEU A 181 -2.98 -14.26 -0.01
CA LEU A 181 -4.04 -15.14 -0.51
C LEU A 181 -5.06 -15.35 0.62
N ALA A 182 -6.33 -15.05 0.35
CA ALA A 182 -7.45 -15.20 1.25
C ALA A 182 -8.21 -16.50 0.99
N LEU A 183 -7.83 -17.57 1.70
CA LEU A 183 -8.48 -18.87 1.61
C LEU A 183 -9.40 -19.06 2.82
N GLY A 184 -10.65 -18.60 2.70
CA GLY A 184 -11.60 -18.62 3.81
C GLY A 184 -11.12 -17.79 5.00
N PRO A 185 -10.91 -18.37 6.19
CA PRO A 185 -10.33 -17.67 7.34
C PRO A 185 -8.80 -17.51 7.25
N VAL A 186 -8.12 -18.29 6.41
CA VAL A 186 -6.66 -18.32 6.33
C VAL A 186 -6.14 -17.17 5.46
N ARG A 187 -5.01 -16.58 5.87
CA ARG A 187 -4.26 -15.57 5.11
C ARG A 187 -2.83 -16.02 4.92
N ILE A 188 -2.49 -16.36 3.68
CA ILE A 188 -1.15 -16.83 3.32
C ILE A 188 -0.39 -15.65 2.70
N PRO A 189 0.73 -15.19 3.29
CA PRO A 189 1.53 -14.14 2.69
C PRO A 189 2.13 -14.64 1.36
N VAL A 190 1.96 -13.86 0.30
CA VAL A 190 2.44 -14.21 -1.05
C VAL A 190 3.77 -13.50 -1.29
N SER A 191 3.75 -12.17 -1.38
CA SER A 191 4.94 -11.36 -1.63
C SER A 191 4.80 -9.94 -1.09
N PHE A 192 5.94 -9.30 -0.87
CA PHE A 192 5.98 -7.84 -0.88
C PHE A 192 5.96 -7.35 -2.33
N PHE A 193 5.43 -6.17 -2.54
CA PHE A 193 5.57 -5.43 -3.77
C PHE A 193 5.74 -3.96 -3.44
N VAL A 194 6.40 -3.23 -4.30
CA VAL A 194 6.55 -1.78 -4.17
C VAL A 194 5.62 -1.16 -5.23
N LEU A 195 5.07 0.04 -4.99
CA LEU A 195 4.42 0.92 -6.01
C LEU A 195 5.06 2.33 -6.10
N LYS A 196 5.48 2.76 -7.29
CA LYS A 196 6.04 4.09 -7.56
C LYS A 196 5.09 4.85 -8.47
N ARG A 197 4.75 6.09 -8.15
CA ARG A 197 3.87 6.93 -8.99
C ARG A 197 4.42 6.99 -10.41
N LEU A 198 3.56 6.70 -11.39
CA LEU A 198 3.95 6.60 -12.80
C LEU A 198 3.36 7.75 -13.61
N LYS A 199 2.04 7.84 -13.72
CA LYS A 199 1.36 8.86 -14.52
C LYS A 199 -0.09 9.06 -14.09
N LYS A 200 -0.67 10.19 -14.50
CA LYS A 200 -2.11 10.42 -14.37
C LYS A 200 -2.91 9.61 -15.38
N HIS A 201 -4.17 9.34 -15.07
CA HIS A 201 -5.14 8.76 -15.98
C HIS A 201 -6.56 9.31 -15.75
N ASP A 202 -7.42 9.16 -16.75
CA ASP A 202 -8.82 9.63 -16.70
C ASP A 202 -9.86 8.51 -16.60
N PHE A 203 -9.43 7.25 -16.37
CA PHE A 203 -10.35 6.12 -16.21
C PHE A 203 -11.33 6.31 -15.04
N LYS A 204 -12.63 6.03 -15.26
CA LYS A 204 -13.73 6.23 -14.29
C LYS A 204 -14.54 4.97 -13.93
N GLY A 205 -14.17 3.80 -14.44
CA GLY A 205 -14.84 2.52 -14.11
C GLY A 205 -15.73 1.97 -15.20
#